data_AF-K7S8N8-F1
#
_entry.id   AF-K7S8N8-F1
#
_cell.length_a   1.000
_cell.length_b   1.000
_cell.length_c   1.000
_cell.angle_alpha   90.00
_cell.angle_beta   90.00
_cell.angle_gamma   90.00
#
_symmetry.space_group_name_H-M   'P 1'
#
loop_
_entity.id
_entity.type
_entity.pdbx_description
1 polymer ?
#
loop_
_entity_poly.entity_id
_entity_poly.type
_entity_poly.pdbx_seq_one_letter_code
_entity_poly.pdbx_strand_id
1 'polypeptide(L)'
;MEKQDGYNLRVVLIKDQKDAKKALVEVGTDQPGSRWMAPKAVHRVIRIKNLNSKAAVILKQEMLSRGGEAALSRGVGNFSVEETDCLLMGTLRQYDELRKKLKMQPFGLRRLADEIKEVLDNYDKKEIRTLRCRNLSLTLGERTLVMGILNVTPDSFSDGGKFYDPEIAIGHAHEMVDEGADIIDLGGESTRP
;
A
#
# COMPACT_ATOMS: atom_id res chain seq x y z
N MET A 1 23.68 42.00 16.62
CA MET A 1 22.56 41.48 15.81
C MET A 1 22.42 40.01 16.14
N GLU A 2 21.49 39.68 17.04
CA GLU A 2 21.11 38.29 17.29
C GLU A 2 20.49 37.73 16.02
N LYS A 3 21.05 36.65 15.47
CA LYS A 3 20.38 35.87 14.42
C LYS A 3 19.13 35.30 15.07
N GLN A 4 17.95 35.66 14.56
CA GLN A 4 16.74 34.90 14.87
C GLN A 4 16.93 33.48 14.35
N ASP A 5 17.10 32.53 15.27
CA ASP A 5 17.13 31.10 14.99
C ASP A 5 15.76 30.67 14.44
N GLY A 6 15.68 30.54 13.12
CA GLY A 6 14.47 30.07 12.44
C GLY A 6 14.21 28.58 12.66
N TYR A 7 12.95 28.16 12.59
CA TYR A 7 12.57 26.75 12.65
C TYR A 7 12.91 26.02 11.34
N ASN A 8 13.49 24.81 11.43
CA ASN A 8 13.78 23.95 10.29
C ASN A 8 12.65 22.91 10.11
N LEU A 9 11.61 23.29 9.36
CA LEU A 9 10.42 22.48 9.13
C LEU A 9 10.67 21.47 7.99
N ARG A 10 10.33 20.19 8.21
CA ARG A 10 10.34 19.15 7.18
C ARG A 10 9.11 18.28 7.30
N VAL A 11 8.55 17.90 6.15
CA VAL A 11 7.48 16.91 6.09
C VAL A 11 8.07 15.53 6.31
N VAL A 12 7.51 14.76 7.23
CA VAL A 12 7.88 13.36 7.48
C VAL A 12 6.80 12.46 6.90
N LEU A 13 7.19 11.58 5.98
CA LEU A 13 6.28 10.61 5.38
C LEU A 13 6.22 9.36 6.25
N ILE A 14 5.05 9.08 6.82
CA ILE A 14 4.79 7.91 7.66
C ILE A 14 3.92 6.93 6.88
N LYS A 15 4.52 5.85 6.38
CA LYS A 15 3.79 4.87 5.57
C LYS A 15 3.09 3.83 6.43
N ASP A 16 3.76 3.35 7.47
CA ASP A 16 3.26 2.29 8.36
C ASP A 16 3.65 2.55 9.83
N GLN A 17 3.29 1.63 10.72
CA GLN A 17 3.59 1.76 12.15
C GLN A 17 5.09 1.64 12.46
N LYS A 18 5.89 0.98 11.60
CA LYS A 18 7.34 0.87 11.78
C LYS A 18 8.01 2.21 11.48
N ASP A 19 7.62 2.85 10.39
CA ASP A 19 8.05 4.22 10.04
C ASP A 19 7.64 5.21 11.14
N ALA A 20 6.39 5.13 11.63
CA ALA A 20 5.89 5.96 12.72
C ALA A 20 6.74 5.82 13.98
N LYS A 21 7.02 4.58 14.40
CA LYS A 21 7.82 4.30 15.59
C LYS A 21 9.26 4.80 15.43
N LYS A 22 9.86 4.63 14.24
CA LYS A 22 11.21 5.13 13.94
C LYS A 22 11.26 6.65 14.08
N ALA A 23 10.33 7.36 13.45
CA ALA A 23 10.26 8.82 13.52
C ALA A 23 10.06 9.33 14.97
N LEU A 24 9.22 8.66 15.77
CA LEU A 24 9.01 9.01 17.18
C LEU A 24 10.27 8.84 18.03
N VAL A 25 11.02 7.75 17.81
CA VAL A 25 12.29 7.48 18.49
C VAL A 25 13.36 8.49 18.07
N GLU A 26 13.41 8.90 16.80
CA GLU A 26 14.34 9.92 16.31
C GLU A 26 14.14 11.28 16.99
N VAL A 27 12.92 11.59 17.43
CA VAL A 27 12.60 12.81 18.21
C VAL A 27 12.92 12.64 19.71
N GLY A 28 13.31 11.45 20.15
CA GLY A 28 13.68 11.16 21.54
C GLY A 28 12.53 10.67 22.42
N THR A 29 11.43 10.17 21.83
CA THR A 29 10.32 9.58 22.58
C THR A 29 10.74 8.26 23.23
N ASP A 30 10.30 8.00 24.46
CA ASP A 30 10.49 6.72 25.14
C ASP A 30 9.83 5.53 24.42
N GLN A 31 10.25 4.30 24.74
CA GLN A 31 9.70 3.11 24.08
C GLN A 31 8.19 2.92 24.31
N PRO A 32 7.66 3.09 25.53
CA PRO A 32 6.22 3.02 25.78
C PRO A 32 5.44 4.07 24.98
N GLY A 33 5.80 5.35 25.08
CA GLY A 33 5.12 6.45 24.38
C GLY A 33 5.15 6.27 22.87
N SER A 34 6.29 5.86 22.31
CA SER A 34 6.43 5.57 20.88
C SER A 34 5.44 4.50 20.42
N ARG A 35 5.23 3.45 21.22
CA ARG A 35 4.27 2.38 20.91
C ARG A 35 2.82 2.86 20.96
N TRP A 36 2.46 3.73 21.91
CA TRP A 36 1.10 4.26 22.05
C TRP A 36 0.76 5.29 20.97
N MET A 37 1.74 6.07 20.52
CA MET A 37 1.56 7.13 19.53
C MET A 37 1.67 6.65 18.08
N ALA A 38 2.46 5.60 17.80
CA ALA A 38 2.66 5.12 16.43
C ALA A 38 1.35 4.91 15.63
N PRO A 39 0.29 4.28 16.18
CA PRO A 39 -0.97 4.11 15.44
C PRO A 39 -1.73 5.41 15.14
N LYS A 40 -1.42 6.52 15.83
CA LYS A 40 -2.01 7.84 15.60
C LYS A 40 -1.36 8.58 14.44
N ALA A 41 -0.14 8.19 14.04
CA ALA A 41 0.60 8.82 12.96
C ALA A 41 0.32 8.20 11.58
N VAL A 42 -0.31 7.02 11.55
CA VAL A 42 -0.58 6.26 10.32
C VAL A 42 -2.01 6.48 9.86
N HIS A 43 -2.19 7.25 8.78
CA HIS A 43 -3.49 7.53 8.18
C HIS A 43 -3.83 6.53 7.07
N ARG A 44 -5.11 6.13 7.00
CA ARG A 44 -5.67 5.25 5.96
C ARG A 44 -6.98 5.81 5.46
N VAL A 45 -7.26 5.50 4.20
CA VAL A 45 -8.51 5.84 3.53
C VAL A 45 -9.08 4.55 2.95
N ILE A 46 -10.27 4.17 3.39
CA ILE A 46 -10.95 2.94 3.00
C ILE A 46 -12.25 3.31 2.29
N ARG A 47 -12.45 2.77 1.08
CA ARG A 47 -13.73 2.83 0.39
C ARG A 47 -14.56 1.60 0.73
N ILE A 48 -15.77 1.82 1.21
CA ILE A 48 -16.74 0.76 1.50
C ILE A 48 -17.89 0.96 0.52
N LYS A 49 -18.25 -0.10 -0.22
CA LYS A 49 -19.33 -0.05 -1.22
C LYS A 49 -20.63 -0.61 -0.66
N ASN A 50 -21.75 -0.19 -1.24
CA ASN A 50 -23.08 -0.75 -1.00
C ASN A 50 -23.45 -0.80 0.50
N LEU A 51 -23.16 0.26 1.24
CA LEU A 51 -23.58 0.40 2.62
C LEU A 51 -25.03 0.83 2.67
N ASN A 52 -25.84 0.11 3.43
CA ASN A 52 -27.18 0.58 3.78
C ASN A 52 -27.12 1.99 4.41
N SER A 53 -28.00 2.89 3.99
CA SER A 53 -27.98 4.29 4.42
C SER A 53 -28.07 4.48 5.94
N LYS A 54 -28.82 3.63 6.66
CA LYS A 54 -28.89 3.69 8.13
C LYS A 54 -27.54 3.30 8.76
N ALA A 55 -26.91 2.25 8.24
CA ALA A 55 -25.59 1.81 8.67
C ALA A 55 -24.52 2.88 8.34
N ALA A 56 -24.62 3.53 7.19
CA ALA A 56 -23.72 4.59 6.75
C ALA A 56 -23.77 5.82 7.67
N VAL A 57 -24.96 6.23 8.11
CA VAL A 57 -25.12 7.32 9.10
C VAL A 57 -24.43 6.95 10.41
N ILE A 58 -24.67 5.75 10.94
CA ILE A 58 -24.03 5.28 12.19
C ILE A 58 -22.51 5.28 12.03
N LEU A 59 -22.01 4.70 10.94
CA LEU A 59 -20.58 4.65 10.64
C LEU A 59 -19.95 6.04 10.62
N LYS A 60 -20.59 6.99 9.94
CA LYS A 60 -20.13 8.38 9.88
C LYS A 60 -20.12 9.04 11.25
N GLN A 61 -21.19 8.93 12.03
CA GLN A 61 -21.26 9.52 13.36
C GLN A 61 -20.20 8.94 14.31
N GLU A 62 -20.04 7.62 14.30
CA GLU A 62 -19.01 6.96 15.09
C GLU A 62 -17.60 7.39 14.66
N MET A 63 -17.33 7.52 13.35
CA MET A 63 -16.01 7.97 12.89
C MET A 63 -15.71 9.42 13.29
N LEU A 64 -16.67 10.33 13.08
CA LEU A 64 -16.55 11.76 13.42
C LEU A 64 -16.29 11.95 14.92
N SER A 65 -16.99 11.21 15.78
CA SER A 65 -16.79 11.29 17.23
C SER A 65 -15.38 10.90 17.72
N ARG A 66 -14.57 10.26 16.86
CA ARG A 66 -13.16 9.89 17.14
C ARG A 66 -12.16 10.83 16.47
N GLY A 67 -12.63 11.89 15.80
CA GLY A 67 -11.82 12.83 15.03
C GLY A 67 -11.36 12.28 13.68
N GLY A 68 -12.02 11.24 13.17
CA GLY A 68 -11.85 10.78 11.78
C GLY A 68 -12.90 11.42 10.87
N GLU A 69 -12.92 11.02 9.61
CA GLU A 69 -13.84 11.55 8.60
C GLU A 69 -14.54 10.45 7.82
N ALA A 70 -15.76 10.74 7.36
CA ALA A 70 -16.53 9.85 6.50
C ALA A 70 -17.34 10.64 5.46
N ALA A 71 -16.99 10.45 4.19
CA ALA A 71 -17.72 11.03 3.07
C ALA A 71 -18.79 10.04 2.58
N LEU A 72 -20.02 10.54 2.45
CA LEU A 72 -21.21 9.82 2.01
C LEU A 72 -21.91 10.60 0.91
N SER A 73 -22.76 9.93 0.13
CA SER A 73 -23.62 10.62 -0.84
C SER A 73 -24.65 11.52 -0.14
N ARG A 74 -25.10 12.60 -0.81
CA ARG A 74 -26.09 13.55 -0.25
C ARG A 74 -27.43 12.86 0.09
N GLY A 75 -27.83 11.86 -0.70
CA GLY A 75 -29.08 11.12 -0.52
C GLY A 75 -29.19 10.33 0.79
N VAL A 76 -28.08 10.14 1.51
CA VAL A 76 -28.10 9.47 2.82
C VAL A 76 -28.74 10.36 3.88
N GLY A 77 -28.51 11.68 3.81
CA GLY A 77 -28.99 12.63 4.83
C GLY A 77 -30.51 12.78 4.86
N ASN A 78 -31.17 12.60 3.72
CA ASN A 78 -32.64 12.60 3.59
C ASN A 78 -33.20 11.19 3.35
N PHE A 79 -32.38 10.14 3.45
CA PHE A 79 -32.75 8.76 3.18
C PHE A 79 -33.41 8.53 1.80
N SER A 80 -33.07 9.34 0.79
CA SER A 80 -33.57 9.16 -0.59
C SER A 80 -32.86 8.04 -1.35
N VAL A 81 -31.78 7.49 -0.80
CA VAL A 81 -31.08 6.31 -1.32
C VAL A 81 -31.06 5.22 -0.26
N GLU A 82 -31.27 3.96 -0.66
CA GLU A 82 -31.23 2.83 0.26
C GLU A 82 -29.79 2.42 0.61
N GLU A 83 -28.88 2.57 -0.36
CA GLU A 83 -27.46 2.23 -0.24
C GLU A 83 -26.56 3.36 -0.75
N THR A 84 -25.32 3.38 -0.26
CA THR A 84 -24.30 4.37 -0.62
C THR A 84 -22.90 3.75 -0.56
N ASP A 85 -21.98 4.32 -1.31
CA ASP A 85 -20.55 4.18 -1.00
C ASP A 85 -20.18 5.11 0.16
N CYS A 86 -19.17 4.73 0.94
CA CYS A 86 -18.55 5.53 1.97
C CYS A 86 -17.04 5.59 1.76
N LEU A 87 -16.47 6.79 1.80
CA LEU A 87 -15.02 6.97 1.92
C LEU A 87 -14.69 7.31 3.38
N LEU A 88 -14.15 6.34 4.10
CA LEU A 88 -13.82 6.43 5.52
C LEU A 88 -12.34 6.77 5.66
N MET A 89 -11.99 7.78 6.46
CA MET A 89 -10.65 8.37 6.54
C MET A 89 -10.25 8.53 8.00
N GLY A 90 -9.11 7.98 8.40
CA GLY A 90 -8.59 8.20 9.75
C GLY A 90 -7.32 7.45 10.06
N THR A 91 -6.88 7.56 11.31
CA THR A 91 -5.69 6.90 11.83
C THR A 91 -5.97 5.46 12.21
N LEU A 92 -4.95 4.59 12.24
CA LEU A 92 -5.10 3.21 12.71
C LEU A 92 -5.69 3.14 14.14
N ARG A 93 -5.36 4.11 15.00
CA ARG A 93 -5.97 4.22 16.34
C ARG A 93 -7.49 4.43 16.27
N GLN A 94 -7.94 5.33 15.39
CA GLN A 94 -9.36 5.63 15.23
C GLN A 94 -10.12 4.42 14.65
N TYR A 95 -9.54 3.69 13.70
CA TYR A 95 -10.15 2.46 13.17
C TYR A 95 -10.31 1.37 14.24
N ASP A 96 -9.33 1.18 15.13
CA ASP A 96 -9.44 0.22 16.23
C ASP A 96 -10.59 0.58 17.19
N GLU A 97 -10.70 1.86 17.56
CA GLU A 97 -11.78 2.36 18.43
C GLU A 97 -13.15 2.34 17.75
N LEU A 98 -13.20 2.60 16.43
CA LEU A 98 -14.41 2.50 15.62
C LEU A 98 -14.91 1.06 15.61
N ARG A 99 -14.04 0.11 15.26
CA ARG A 99 -14.36 -1.33 15.18
C ARG A 99 -14.99 -1.85 16.47
N LYS A 100 -14.42 -1.49 17.62
CA LYS A 100 -14.95 -1.89 18.94
C LYS A 100 -16.43 -1.52 19.10
N LYS A 101 -16.84 -0.37 18.57
CA LYS A 101 -18.24 0.09 18.66
C LYS A 101 -19.13 -0.45 17.57
N LEU A 102 -18.64 -0.56 16.34
CA LEU A 102 -19.39 -1.20 15.25
C LEU A 102 -19.80 -2.63 15.57
N LYS A 103 -19.00 -3.38 16.34
CA LYS A 103 -19.35 -4.75 16.81
C LYS A 103 -20.62 -4.84 17.66
N MET A 104 -21.01 -3.73 18.28
CA MET A 104 -22.21 -3.60 19.12
C MET A 104 -23.40 -3.00 18.37
N GLN A 105 -23.19 -2.50 17.14
CA GLN A 105 -24.23 -1.81 16.36
C GLN A 105 -25.02 -2.78 15.47
N PRO A 106 -26.28 -2.46 15.14
CA PRO A 106 -27.13 -3.25 14.23
C PRO A 106 -26.70 -3.13 12.76
N PHE A 107 -27.55 -3.63 11.84
CA PHE A 107 -27.40 -3.48 10.38
C PHE A 107 -26.12 -4.07 9.78
N GLY A 108 -25.62 -5.18 10.34
CA GLY A 108 -24.44 -5.87 9.80
C GLY A 108 -23.11 -5.19 10.10
N LEU A 109 -23.09 -4.10 10.88
CA LEU A 109 -21.87 -3.36 11.21
C LEU A 109 -20.83 -4.18 11.97
N ARG A 110 -21.24 -5.27 12.66
CA ARG A 110 -20.30 -6.24 13.23
C ARG A 110 -19.41 -6.89 12.17
N ARG A 111 -20.00 -7.33 11.06
CA ARG A 111 -19.26 -7.94 9.94
C ARG A 111 -18.34 -6.90 9.30
N LEU A 112 -18.85 -5.70 9.05
CA LEU A 112 -18.06 -4.59 8.51
C LEU A 112 -16.84 -4.29 9.40
N ALA A 113 -17.01 -4.34 10.73
CA ALA A 113 -15.90 -4.13 11.65
C ALA A 113 -14.77 -5.13 11.37
N ASP A 114 -15.09 -6.42 11.24
CA ASP A 114 -14.10 -7.46 10.98
C ASP A 114 -13.47 -7.36 9.60
N GLU A 115 -14.25 -7.02 8.56
CA GLU A 115 -13.73 -6.74 7.22
C GLU A 115 -12.76 -5.54 7.20
N ILE A 116 -13.06 -4.46 7.94
CA ILE A 116 -12.14 -3.32 8.09
C ILE A 116 -10.79 -3.77 8.68
N LYS A 117 -10.81 -4.70 9.64
CA LYS A 117 -9.56 -5.23 10.22
C LYS A 117 -8.75 -5.98 9.20
N GLU A 118 -9.41 -6.87 8.48
CA GLU A 118 -8.76 -7.74 7.52
C GLU A 118 -8.10 -6.93 6.42
N VAL A 119 -8.80 -5.92 5.88
CA VAL A 119 -8.25 -4.99 4.90
C VAL A 119 -7.03 -4.24 5.44
N LEU A 120 -7.11 -3.70 6.66
CA LEU A 120 -6.00 -2.97 7.28
C LEU A 120 -4.80 -3.88 7.57
N ASP A 121 -5.03 -5.07 8.13
CA ASP A 121 -4.00 -6.05 8.41
C ASP A 121 -3.32 -6.52 7.11
N ASN A 122 -4.09 -6.74 6.04
CA ASN A 122 -3.55 -7.20 4.76
C ASN A 122 -2.82 -6.09 4.00
N TYR A 123 -3.24 -4.83 4.14
CA TYR A 123 -2.53 -3.70 3.54
C TYR A 123 -1.14 -3.49 4.16
N ASP A 124 -1.03 -3.64 5.48
CA ASP A 124 0.24 -3.48 6.19
C ASP A 124 1.13 -4.73 6.10
N LYS A 125 0.58 -5.88 5.68
CA LYS A 125 1.39 -7.05 5.33
C LYS A 125 2.08 -6.81 3.99
N LYS A 126 3.41 -6.68 4.03
CA LYS A 126 4.21 -7.04 2.87
C LYS A 126 4.02 -8.53 2.63
N GLU A 127 3.24 -8.91 1.62
CA GLU A 127 3.20 -10.30 1.16
C GLU A 127 4.56 -10.64 0.56
N ILE A 128 5.45 -11.11 1.43
CA ILE A 128 6.67 -11.77 1.00
C ILE A 128 6.24 -13.13 0.46
N ARG A 129 6.32 -13.29 -0.86
CA ARG A 129 6.00 -14.54 -1.53
C ARG A 129 7.24 -15.05 -2.25
N THR A 130 7.47 -16.35 -2.16
CA THR A 130 8.55 -17.00 -2.89
C THR A 130 7.96 -17.63 -4.14
N LEU A 131 8.30 -17.09 -5.31
CA LEU A 131 8.04 -17.76 -6.58
C LEU A 131 9.13 -18.83 -6.80
N ARG A 132 8.71 -20.08 -6.98
CA ARG A 132 9.62 -21.16 -7.38
C ARG A 132 9.77 -21.17 -8.89
N CYS A 133 10.99 -20.99 -9.36
CA CYS A 133 11.36 -20.97 -10.78
C CYS A 133 12.29 -22.16 -11.04
N ARG A 134 11.70 -23.37 -11.18
CA ARG A 134 12.43 -24.65 -11.23
C ARG A 134 13.32 -24.84 -9.98
N ASN A 135 14.65 -24.82 -10.15
CA ASN A 135 15.64 -24.93 -9.09
C ASN A 135 16.01 -23.58 -8.45
N LEU A 136 15.46 -22.47 -8.94
CA LEU A 136 15.65 -21.13 -8.40
C LEU A 136 14.42 -20.67 -7.60
N SER A 137 14.61 -19.67 -6.76
CA SER A 137 13.54 -19.05 -5.98
C SER A 137 13.67 -17.53 -5.98
N LEU A 138 12.58 -16.83 -6.27
CA LEU A 138 12.51 -15.38 -6.25
C LEU A 138 11.63 -14.92 -5.09
N THR A 139 12.19 -14.14 -4.18
CA THR A 139 11.45 -13.53 -3.07
C THR A 139 10.85 -12.20 -3.53
N LEU A 140 9.55 -12.17 -3.78
CA LEU A 140 8.81 -10.95 -4.10
C LEU A 140 8.38 -10.23 -2.82
N GLY A 141 8.26 -8.90 -2.87
CA GLY A 141 7.68 -8.09 -1.79
C GLY A 141 8.68 -7.60 -0.74
N GLU A 142 9.91 -8.13 -0.72
CA GLU A 142 11.00 -7.63 0.14
C GLU A 142 11.60 -6.34 -0.41
N ARG A 143 11.93 -6.34 -1.71
CA ARG A 143 12.41 -5.20 -2.51
C ARG A 143 11.83 -5.27 -3.91
N THR A 144 11.97 -4.19 -4.68
CA THR A 144 11.71 -4.23 -6.12
C THR A 144 12.74 -5.14 -6.78
N LEU A 145 12.28 -6.07 -7.60
CA LEU A 145 13.14 -6.90 -8.45
C LEU A 145 13.23 -6.30 -9.85
N VAL A 146 14.38 -6.42 -10.49
CA VAL A 146 14.62 -5.95 -11.86
C VAL A 146 14.60 -7.12 -12.83
N MET A 147 13.81 -7.00 -13.90
CA MET A 147 13.76 -7.97 -14.99
C MET A 147 14.44 -7.36 -16.22
N GLY A 148 15.58 -7.91 -16.61
CA GLY A 148 16.27 -7.57 -17.85
C GLY A 148 15.56 -8.22 -19.03
N ILE A 149 15.20 -7.44 -20.05
CA ILE A 149 14.54 -7.94 -21.25
C ILE A 149 15.60 -8.21 -22.31
N LEU A 150 15.74 -9.47 -22.72
CA LEU A 150 16.67 -9.91 -23.75
C LEU A 150 15.90 -10.43 -24.97
N ASN A 151 15.78 -9.61 -26.00
CA ASN A 151 15.10 -9.99 -27.24
C ASN A 151 16.09 -10.56 -28.25
N VAL A 152 15.94 -11.85 -28.56
CA VAL A 152 16.72 -12.61 -29.56
C VAL A 152 15.84 -12.80 -30.78
N THR A 153 15.65 -11.72 -31.57
CA THR A 153 14.87 -11.76 -32.82
C THR A 153 15.75 -11.38 -34.01
N PRO A 154 15.51 -11.97 -35.20
CA PRO A 154 16.24 -11.59 -36.42
C PRO A 154 16.05 -10.12 -36.83
N ASP A 155 14.92 -9.52 -36.43
CA ASP A 155 14.46 -8.21 -36.90
C ASP A 155 14.50 -7.12 -35.81
N SER A 156 15.55 -7.05 -35.00
CA SER A 156 15.74 -5.91 -34.09
C SER A 156 16.10 -4.65 -34.90
N PHE A 157 15.09 -3.81 -35.14
CA PHE A 157 15.14 -2.58 -35.94
C PHE A 157 16.07 -1.46 -35.39
N SER A 158 16.92 -1.74 -34.38
CA SER A 158 17.91 -0.80 -33.85
C SER A 158 19.38 -1.27 -33.96
N ASP A 159 19.67 -2.57 -34.05
CA ASP A 159 21.06 -3.07 -33.90
C ASP A 159 21.55 -4.01 -35.01
N GLY A 160 20.78 -4.18 -36.09
CA GLY A 160 21.24 -4.84 -37.31
C GLY A 160 21.51 -6.34 -37.16
N GLY A 161 20.65 -7.07 -36.42
CA GLY A 161 20.71 -8.54 -36.35
C GLY A 161 21.86 -9.10 -35.48
N LYS A 162 22.55 -8.25 -34.71
CA LYS A 162 23.71 -8.65 -33.88
C LYS A 162 23.41 -9.62 -32.72
N PHE A 163 22.14 -9.89 -32.41
CA PHE A 163 21.75 -10.80 -31.31
C PHE A 163 21.21 -12.14 -31.78
N TYR A 164 21.26 -12.45 -33.07
CA TYR A 164 20.90 -13.80 -33.54
C TYR A 164 21.96 -14.85 -33.15
N ASP A 165 23.19 -14.42 -32.89
CA ASP A 165 24.23 -15.28 -32.36
C ASP A 165 23.94 -15.61 -30.88
N PRO A 166 23.70 -16.89 -30.53
CA PRO A 166 23.48 -17.30 -29.15
C PRO A 166 24.62 -16.85 -28.21
N GLU A 167 25.86 -16.78 -28.69
CA GLU A 167 27.00 -16.37 -27.87
C GLU A 167 26.91 -14.90 -27.45
N ILE A 168 26.44 -14.03 -28.35
CA ILE A 168 26.26 -12.60 -28.05
C ILE A 168 25.09 -12.42 -27.08
N ALA A 169 23.99 -13.14 -27.28
CA ALA A 169 22.84 -13.10 -26.36
C ALA A 169 23.21 -13.58 -24.95
N ILE A 170 24.04 -14.63 -24.84
CA ILE A 170 24.57 -15.12 -23.56
C ILE A 170 25.46 -14.07 -22.89
N GLY A 171 26.37 -13.44 -23.66
CA GLY A 171 27.22 -12.35 -23.14
C GLY A 171 26.39 -11.21 -22.56
N HIS A 172 25.38 -10.75 -23.28
CA HIS A 172 24.46 -9.71 -22.81
C HIS A 172 23.65 -10.13 -21.58
N ALA A 173 23.22 -11.39 -21.49
CA ALA A 173 22.55 -11.88 -20.30
C ALA A 173 23.47 -11.81 -19.06
N HIS A 174 24.76 -12.13 -19.21
CA HIS A 174 25.74 -12.01 -18.14
C HIS A 174 25.97 -10.55 -17.72
N GLU A 175 26.10 -9.64 -18.68
CA GLU A 175 26.22 -8.20 -18.40
C GLU A 175 25.01 -7.67 -17.61
N MET A 176 23.78 -8.04 -18.02
CA MET A 176 22.56 -7.65 -17.28
C MET A 176 22.56 -8.17 -15.84
N VAL A 177 23.06 -9.39 -15.62
CA VAL A 177 23.20 -9.96 -14.26
C VAL A 177 24.22 -9.18 -13.44
N ASP A 178 25.36 -8.82 -14.02
CA ASP A 178 26.40 -8.02 -13.35
C ASP A 178 25.92 -6.59 -13.02
N GLU A 179 25.03 -6.03 -13.83
CA GLU A 179 24.34 -4.76 -13.59
C GLU A 179 23.21 -4.84 -12.54
N GLY A 180 22.86 -6.05 -12.10
CA GLY A 180 21.92 -6.29 -11.01
C GLY A 180 20.52 -6.72 -11.45
N ALA A 181 20.34 -7.27 -12.65
CA ALA A 181 19.10 -7.93 -13.03
C ALA A 181 18.85 -9.18 -12.16
N ASP A 182 17.65 -9.27 -11.60
CA ASP A 182 17.20 -10.42 -10.80
C ASP A 182 16.59 -11.53 -11.66
N ILE A 183 16.09 -11.15 -12.85
CA ILE A 183 15.39 -12.01 -13.80
C ILE A 183 15.87 -11.63 -15.20
N ILE A 184 16.06 -12.61 -16.07
CA ILE A 184 16.22 -12.39 -17.52
C ILE A 184 14.97 -12.92 -18.21
N ASP A 185 14.28 -12.05 -18.96
CA ASP A 185 13.15 -12.39 -19.81
C ASP A 185 13.62 -12.51 -21.26
N LEU A 186 13.68 -13.74 -21.76
CA LEU A 186 14.23 -14.08 -23.07
C LEU A 186 13.10 -14.20 -24.11
N GLY A 187 13.01 -13.24 -25.02
CA GLY A 187 12.03 -13.24 -26.11
C GLY A 187 12.65 -13.67 -27.45
N GLY A 188 12.27 -14.84 -27.97
CA GLY A 188 12.78 -15.37 -29.26
C GLY A 188 11.91 -15.04 -30.49
N GLU A 189 10.72 -14.51 -30.28
CA GLU A 189 9.75 -14.23 -31.34
C GLU A 189 9.17 -12.82 -31.16
N SER A 190 9.11 -12.07 -32.26
CA SER A 190 8.57 -10.71 -32.26
C SER A 190 7.05 -10.76 -32.21
N THR A 191 6.45 -10.44 -31.06
CA THR A 191 5.01 -10.20 -30.94
C THR A 191 4.67 -8.79 -31.43
N ARG A 192 4.74 -8.57 -32.75
CA ARG A 192 4.18 -7.35 -33.36
C ARG A 192 2.65 -7.48 -33.44
N PRO A 193 1.88 -6.42 -33.09
CA PRO A 193 0.45 -6.37 -33.41
C PRO A 193 0.19 -6.21 -34.91
#